data_AF-A0A3D1IAU0-F1
#
_entry.id   AF-A0A3D1IAU0-F1
#
_cell.length_a   1.000
_cell.length_b   1.000
_cell.length_c   1.000
_cell.angle_alpha   90.00
_cell.angle_beta   90.00
_cell.angle_gamma   90.00
#
_symmetry.space_group_name_H-M   'P 1'
#
loop_
_entity.id
_entity.type
_entity.pdbx_description
1 polymer ?
#
loop_
_entity_poly.entity_id
_entity_poly.type
_entity_poly.pdbx_seq_one_letter_code
_entity_poly.pdbx_strand_id
1 'polypeptide(L)'
;MMRLLMAAALLAAFCLGAAEVWHGTLSVGGSKLTLILRAEGKTVTMDVPEQGAKGISVTVFERRKGELRFEVRPLGASFVGKLSPSGNWAVGVFRQSGMELPLTLMQGEPKIEPPKRPQTPVPPFPYAVEEVQFDNPEAPGVRLAGTLAKPEGEGPFPCVVLITGSGPQDRDETLFDHKPFAVWADALARAGVASLRYDDRGVGKSTGLFSSATSDDFASDAKAAVRFLRSRSDVDPKRIGLMGHSEGGLIAPMVAAGNPDVAFVVLLAGTAVPGRDILVLQSRLIAEAEGASPEEARKASELNDRLASAILSEEDREKAEQAAAEALRAELGDVPESE
;
A
#
# COMPACT_ATOMS: atom_id res chain seq x y z
N MET A 1 -44.63 49.66 -6.78
CA MET A 1 -45.00 48.23 -6.87
C MET A 1 -43.73 47.41 -6.85
N MET A 2 -43.24 47.05 -5.67
CA MET A 2 -42.14 46.08 -5.48
C MET A 2 -42.22 45.60 -4.03
N ARG A 3 -42.60 44.33 -3.83
CA ARG A 3 -42.75 43.70 -2.51
C ARG A 3 -41.40 43.13 -2.09
N LEU A 4 -40.84 43.63 -0.98
CA LEU A 4 -39.84 42.92 -0.17
C LEU A 4 -40.59 42.31 1.02
N LEU A 5 -40.52 40.98 1.18
CA LEU A 5 -40.99 40.27 2.38
C LEU A 5 -39.75 39.90 3.20
N MET A 6 -39.64 40.46 4.41
CA MET A 6 -38.74 39.98 5.46
C MET A 6 -39.19 38.59 5.90
N ALA A 7 -38.32 37.60 5.77
CA ALA A 7 -38.48 36.31 6.44
C ALA A 7 -37.72 36.34 7.77
N ALA A 8 -38.43 36.02 8.86
CA ALA A 8 -37.87 35.85 10.18
C ALA A 8 -36.88 34.67 10.19
N ALA A 9 -35.66 34.92 10.66
CA ALA A 9 -34.68 33.87 10.90
C ALA A 9 -35.07 33.08 12.16
N LEU A 10 -35.55 31.85 11.99
CA LEU A 10 -35.45 30.82 13.02
C LEU A 10 -33.99 30.38 13.09
N LEU A 11 -33.30 30.70 14.19
CA LEU A 11 -32.11 29.93 14.57
C LEU A 11 -32.58 28.53 14.97
N ALA A 12 -32.51 27.59 14.04
CA ALA A 12 -32.42 26.19 14.38
C ALA A 12 -31.01 25.97 14.95
N ALA A 13 -30.91 25.77 16.26
CA ALA A 13 -29.71 25.24 16.87
C ALA A 13 -29.49 23.83 16.30
N PHE A 14 -28.59 23.71 15.30
CA PHE A 14 -27.99 22.43 14.99
C PHE A 14 -27.15 22.02 16.20
N CYS A 15 -27.66 21.11 17.03
CA CYS A 15 -26.79 20.27 17.82
C CYS A 15 -25.90 19.51 16.83
N LEU A 16 -24.67 19.96 16.61
CA LEU A 16 -23.60 19.05 16.22
C LEU A 16 -23.44 18.08 17.39
N GLY A 17 -24.12 16.93 17.33
CA GLY A 17 -23.81 15.82 18.21
C GLY A 17 -22.33 15.47 18.02
N ALA A 18 -21.61 15.31 19.12
CA ALA A 18 -20.23 14.80 19.07
C ALA A 18 -20.19 13.51 18.24
N ALA A 19 -19.15 13.34 17.42
CA ALA A 19 -18.95 12.13 16.63
C ALA A 19 -19.04 10.90 17.54
N GLU A 20 -19.90 9.94 17.19
CA GLU A 20 -20.01 8.69 17.93
C GLU A 20 -18.94 7.73 17.39
N VAL A 21 -17.97 7.40 18.23
CA VAL A 21 -16.86 6.51 17.87
C VAL A 21 -17.05 5.16 18.55
N TRP A 22 -16.90 4.09 17.77
CA TRP A 22 -16.85 2.72 18.26
C TRP A 22 -15.55 2.08 17.82
N HIS A 23 -14.98 1.21 18.64
CA HIS A 23 -13.77 0.48 18.28
C HIS A 23 -13.76 -0.94 18.80
N GLY A 24 -13.07 -1.83 18.11
CA GLY A 24 -12.85 -3.20 18.54
C GLY A 24 -11.70 -3.85 17.80
N THR A 25 -11.09 -4.87 18.39
CA THR A 25 -9.92 -5.53 17.82
C THR A 25 -10.27 -6.93 17.35
N LEU A 26 -10.05 -7.20 16.06
CA LEU A 26 -10.08 -8.54 15.47
C LEU A 26 -8.72 -9.21 15.62
N SER A 27 -8.71 -10.53 15.78
CA SER A 27 -7.50 -11.34 15.70
C SER A 27 -7.58 -12.22 14.45
N VAL A 28 -6.70 -11.99 13.49
CA VAL A 28 -6.70 -12.67 12.17
C VAL A 28 -5.29 -13.12 11.86
N GLY A 29 -5.07 -14.42 11.66
CA GLY A 29 -3.76 -14.96 11.26
C GLY A 29 -2.60 -14.56 12.19
N GLY A 30 -2.85 -14.44 13.50
CA GLY A 30 -1.86 -13.98 14.48
C GLY A 30 -1.64 -12.45 14.55
N SER A 31 -2.27 -11.69 13.65
CA SER A 31 -2.28 -10.22 13.65
C SER A 31 -3.50 -9.68 14.39
N LYS A 32 -3.37 -8.46 14.92
CA LYS A 32 -4.47 -7.72 15.56
C LYS A 32 -4.85 -6.53 14.68
N LEU A 33 -6.12 -6.43 14.31
CA LEU A 33 -6.66 -5.34 13.49
C LEU A 33 -7.68 -4.57 14.30
N THR A 34 -7.46 -3.27 14.49
CA THR A 34 -8.41 -2.41 15.19
C THR A 34 -9.37 -1.81 14.19
N LEU A 35 -10.66 -2.14 14.31
CA LEU A 35 -11.72 -1.46 13.59
C LEU A 35 -12.11 -0.22 14.38
N ILE A 36 -12.15 0.94 13.74
CA ILE A 36 -12.69 2.18 14.31
C ILE A 36 -13.86 2.64 13.45
N LEU A 37 -15.06 2.66 13.99
CA LEU A 37 -16.24 3.21 13.33
C LEU A 37 -16.45 4.64 13.81
N ARG A 38 -16.57 5.60 12.89
CA ARG A 38 -16.82 7.01 13.18
C ARG A 38 -18.16 7.40 12.57
N ALA A 39 -19.14 7.68 13.42
CA ALA A 39 -20.45 8.14 13.01
C ALA A 39 -20.53 9.67 13.16
N GLU A 40 -20.62 10.35 12.02
CA GLU A 40 -20.74 11.80 11.90
C GLU A 40 -22.02 12.14 11.15
N GLY A 41 -23.05 12.56 11.89
CA GLY A 41 -24.37 12.83 11.32
C GLY A 41 -25.02 11.56 10.75
N LYS A 42 -25.16 11.47 9.43
CA LYS A 42 -25.73 10.32 8.71
C LYS A 42 -24.67 9.41 8.09
N THR A 43 -23.40 9.80 8.16
CA THR A 43 -22.30 9.07 7.56
C THR A 43 -21.61 8.26 8.63
N VAL A 44 -21.31 7.01 8.33
CA VAL A 44 -20.45 6.18 9.18
C VAL A 44 -19.28 5.72 8.33
N THR A 45 -18.07 5.93 8.84
CA THR A 45 -16.84 5.44 8.22
C THR A 45 -16.15 4.44 9.13
N MET A 46 -15.30 3.61 8.53
CA MET A 46 -14.46 2.64 9.21
C MET A 46 -12.99 2.89 8.88
N ASP A 47 -12.15 2.96 9.91
CA ASP A 47 -10.70 2.97 9.79
C ASP A 47 -10.15 1.62 10.27
N VAL A 48 -9.07 1.15 9.63
CA VAL A 48 -8.23 0.03 10.07
C VAL A 48 -6.77 0.52 10.09
N PRO A 49 -6.33 1.13 11.20
CA PRO A 49 -5.04 1.82 11.30
C PRO A 49 -3.86 0.92 10.96
N GLU A 50 -3.87 -0.33 11.43
CA GLU A 50 -2.80 -1.30 11.18
C GLU A 50 -2.67 -1.66 9.70
N GLN A 51 -3.70 -1.38 8.90
CA GLN A 51 -3.70 -1.55 7.45
C GLN A 51 -3.54 -0.22 6.68
N GLY A 52 -3.41 0.91 7.37
CA GLY A 52 -3.42 2.23 6.76
C GLY A 52 -4.76 2.63 6.13
N ALA A 53 -5.80 1.80 6.26
CA ALA A 53 -7.09 2.03 5.64
C ALA A 53 -7.88 3.08 6.45
N LYS A 54 -8.36 4.13 5.79
CA LYS A 54 -9.10 5.23 6.42
C LYS A 54 -10.35 5.58 5.62
N GLY A 55 -11.42 5.92 6.32
CA GLY A 55 -12.62 6.47 5.69
C GLY A 55 -13.44 5.46 4.88
N ILE A 56 -13.32 4.15 5.16
CA ILE A 56 -14.11 3.13 4.44
C ILE A 56 -15.59 3.35 4.73
N SER A 57 -16.42 3.52 3.70
CA SER A 57 -17.84 3.81 3.87
C SER A 57 -18.60 2.62 4.46
N VAL A 58 -19.24 2.82 5.62
CA VAL A 58 -20.10 1.84 6.26
C VAL A 58 -21.52 2.00 5.72
N THR A 59 -21.95 1.02 4.93
CA THR A 59 -23.22 1.06 4.19
C THR A 59 -24.46 0.89 5.05
N VAL A 60 -24.35 0.16 6.16
CA VAL A 60 -25.42 0.00 7.16
C VAL A 60 -24.79 0.20 8.52
N PHE A 61 -25.37 1.04 9.35
CA PHE A 61 -25.04 1.15 10.76
C PHE A 61 -26.33 1.36 11.54
N GLU A 62 -26.75 0.35 12.28
CA GLU A 62 -28.01 0.35 13.00
C GLU A 62 -27.81 0.02 14.47
N ARG A 63 -28.42 0.83 15.31
CA ARG A 63 -28.50 0.60 16.74
C ARG A 63 -29.97 0.44 17.13
N ARG A 64 -30.36 -0.79 17.47
CA ARG A 64 -31.72 -1.14 17.91
C ARG A 64 -31.69 -1.51 19.39
N LYS A 65 -32.86 -1.64 20.03
CA LYS A 65 -32.94 -2.06 21.44
C LYS A 65 -32.26 -3.42 21.61
N GLY A 66 -31.06 -3.42 22.21
CA GLY A 66 -30.28 -4.62 22.52
C GLY A 66 -29.38 -5.13 21.39
N GLU A 67 -29.29 -4.45 20.26
CA GLU A 67 -28.47 -4.88 19.11
C GLU A 67 -27.72 -3.71 18.47
N LEU A 68 -26.47 -3.98 18.08
CA LEU A 68 -25.66 -3.13 17.21
C LEU A 68 -25.27 -3.93 15.97
N ARG A 69 -25.51 -3.36 14.80
CA ARG A 69 -25.24 -3.98 13.51
C ARG A 69 -24.56 -3.01 12.57
N PHE A 70 -23.58 -3.49 11.82
CA PHE A 70 -23.07 -2.74 10.67
C PHE A 70 -22.77 -3.64 9.46
N GLU A 71 -22.77 -3.04 8.27
CA GLU A 71 -22.34 -3.67 7.01
C GLU A 71 -21.42 -2.74 6.25
N VAL A 72 -20.39 -3.32 5.64
CA VAL A 72 -19.52 -2.70 4.64
C VAL A 72 -19.64 -3.54 3.38
N ARG A 73 -20.71 -3.31 2.60
CA ARG A 73 -21.01 -4.13 1.41
C ARG A 73 -19.86 -4.21 0.39
N PRO A 74 -19.11 -3.13 0.10
CA PRO A 74 -17.97 -3.22 -0.82
C PRO A 74 -16.89 -4.20 -0.39
N LEU A 75 -16.79 -4.49 0.91
CA LEU A 75 -15.83 -5.44 1.47
C LEU A 75 -16.44 -6.81 1.79
N GLY A 76 -17.74 -7.02 1.49
CA GLY A 76 -18.47 -8.21 1.92
C GLY A 76 -18.45 -8.43 3.44
N ALA A 77 -18.30 -7.35 4.22
CA ALA A 77 -18.10 -7.43 5.66
C ALA A 77 -19.35 -7.03 6.44
N SER A 78 -19.60 -7.69 7.57
CA SER A 78 -20.72 -7.38 8.46
C SER A 78 -20.40 -7.68 9.92
N PHE A 79 -21.14 -7.05 10.82
CA PHE A 79 -21.13 -7.36 12.25
C PHE A 79 -22.54 -7.35 12.78
N VAL A 80 -22.86 -8.32 13.64
CA VAL A 80 -24.07 -8.32 14.46
C VAL A 80 -23.67 -8.64 15.89
N GLY A 81 -24.01 -7.76 16.83
CA GLY A 81 -23.67 -7.93 18.22
C GLY A 81 -24.78 -7.49 19.17
N LYS A 82 -24.81 -8.14 20.34
CA LYS A 82 -25.71 -7.77 21.43
C LYS A 82 -25.17 -6.52 22.10
N LEU A 83 -25.97 -5.46 22.07
CA LEU A 83 -25.66 -4.19 22.70
C LEU A 83 -25.89 -4.28 24.22
N SER A 84 -24.95 -3.75 24.99
CA SER A 84 -25.05 -3.65 26.45
C SER A 84 -26.21 -2.78 26.91
N PRO A 85 -26.74 -2.99 28.14
CA PRO A 85 -27.78 -2.14 28.71
C PRO A 85 -27.37 -0.66 28.82
N SER A 86 -26.09 -0.40 29.11
CA SER A 86 -25.48 0.93 29.12
C SER A 86 -25.29 1.51 27.72
N GLY A 87 -25.33 0.67 26.69
CA GLY A 87 -25.26 1.09 25.30
C GLY A 87 -23.88 1.56 24.83
N ASN A 88 -22.82 1.25 25.57
CA ASN A 88 -21.45 1.71 25.32
C ASN A 88 -20.49 0.58 24.93
N TRP A 89 -20.97 -0.65 24.80
CA TRP A 89 -20.24 -1.76 24.22
C TRP A 89 -21.23 -2.77 23.60
N ALA A 90 -20.78 -3.53 22.61
CA ALA A 90 -21.51 -4.62 21.98
C ALA A 90 -20.58 -5.82 21.75
N VAL A 91 -21.06 -7.02 22.08
CA VAL A 91 -20.33 -8.28 21.84
C VAL A 91 -21.04 -9.04 20.74
N GLY A 92 -20.32 -9.42 19.69
CA GLY A 92 -20.90 -10.02 18.52
C GLY A 92 -19.92 -10.78 17.65
N VAL A 93 -20.36 -11.07 16.43
CA VAL A 93 -19.59 -11.78 15.42
C VAL A 93 -19.43 -10.87 14.22
N PHE A 94 -18.18 -10.64 13.84
CA PHE A 94 -17.79 -10.04 12.58
C PHE A 94 -17.68 -11.14 11.52
N ARG A 95 -18.16 -10.89 10.31
CA ARG A 95 -18.12 -11.81 9.18
C ARG A 95 -17.54 -11.13 7.96
N GLN A 96 -16.60 -11.79 7.30
CA GLN A 96 -16.05 -11.34 6.03
C GLN A 96 -15.45 -12.53 5.26
N SER A 97 -15.75 -12.64 3.96
CA SER A 97 -15.18 -13.67 3.08
C SER A 97 -15.29 -15.12 3.63
N GLY A 98 -16.41 -15.45 4.26
CA GLY A 98 -16.64 -16.77 4.87
C GLY A 98 -16.05 -16.96 6.28
N MET A 99 -15.20 -16.05 6.76
CA MET A 99 -14.69 -16.08 8.13
C MET A 99 -15.71 -15.54 9.13
N GLU A 100 -15.80 -16.16 10.31
CA GLU A 100 -16.52 -15.63 11.47
C GLU A 100 -15.53 -15.35 12.61
N LEU A 101 -15.46 -14.09 13.05
CA LEU A 101 -14.51 -13.62 14.05
C LEU A 101 -15.27 -12.99 15.23
N PRO A 102 -14.99 -13.40 16.49
CA PRO A 102 -15.57 -12.72 17.64
C PRO A 102 -15.06 -11.28 17.70
N LEU A 103 -15.95 -10.32 17.90
CA LEU A 103 -15.62 -8.91 18.00
C LEU A 103 -16.39 -8.28 19.16
N THR A 104 -15.66 -7.57 20.01
CA THR A 104 -16.26 -6.68 21.01
C THR A 104 -16.00 -5.23 20.57
N LEU A 105 -17.07 -4.50 20.33
CA LEU A 105 -17.02 -3.06 20.08
C LEU A 105 -17.25 -2.30 21.38
N MET A 106 -16.46 -1.26 21.61
CA MET A 106 -16.56 -0.34 22.74
C MET A 106 -16.73 1.08 22.21
N GLN A 107 -17.56 1.88 22.86
CA GLN A 107 -17.77 3.29 22.53
C GLN A 107 -16.65 4.14 23.12
N GLY A 108 -16.10 5.05 22.31
CA GLY A 108 -15.01 5.95 22.67
C GLY A 108 -13.89 5.96 21.63
N GLU A 109 -12.95 6.90 21.77
CA GLU A 109 -11.73 6.88 20.97
C GLU A 109 -10.81 5.76 21.46
N PRO A 110 -10.36 4.84 20.58
CA PRO A 110 -9.41 3.83 20.97
C PRO A 110 -8.06 4.47 21.30
N LYS A 111 -7.42 3.99 22.36
CA LYS A 111 -5.97 4.19 22.53
C LYS A 111 -5.25 3.23 21.61
N ILE A 112 -4.94 3.67 20.39
CA ILE A 112 -4.11 2.91 19.47
C ILE A 112 -2.67 3.30 19.75
N GLU A 113 -1.94 2.41 20.39
CA GLU A 113 -0.48 2.52 20.36
C GLU A 113 -0.04 2.15 18.95
N PRO A 114 0.64 3.04 18.21
CA PRO A 114 1.19 2.68 16.92
C PRO A 114 2.13 1.47 17.08
N PRO A 115 2.24 0.61 16.06
CA PRO A 115 3.11 -0.56 16.15
C PRO A 115 4.51 -0.08 16.52
N LYS A 116 5.10 -0.70 17.56
CA LYS A 116 6.47 -0.38 17.97
C LYS A 116 7.41 -0.79 16.84
N ARG A 117 8.04 0.18 16.19
CA ARG A 117 9.06 -0.01 15.16
C ARG A 117 10.45 0.41 15.68
N PRO A 118 11.01 -0.23 16.72
CA PRO A 118 12.30 0.17 17.28
C PRO A 118 13.46 0.07 16.28
N GLN A 119 13.29 -0.72 15.21
CA GLN A 119 14.25 -0.83 14.12
C GLN A 119 14.26 0.39 13.18
N THR A 120 13.21 1.20 13.16
CA THR A 120 13.16 2.39 12.31
C THR A 120 14.09 3.46 12.89
N PRO A 121 15.12 3.90 12.14
CA PRO A 121 16.11 4.83 12.66
C PRO A 121 15.47 6.22 12.90
N VAL A 122 15.91 6.88 13.97
CA VAL A 122 15.47 8.24 14.34
C VAL A 122 16.67 9.16 14.49
N PRO A 123 16.57 10.45 14.10
CA PRO A 123 17.65 11.40 14.26
C PRO A 123 17.93 11.73 15.74
N PRO A 124 19.13 12.20 16.08
CA PRO A 124 20.25 12.48 15.17
C PRO A 124 20.89 11.18 14.65
N PHE A 125 21.15 11.14 13.34
CA PHE A 125 21.87 10.03 12.71
C PHE A 125 23.39 10.25 12.87
N PRO A 126 24.18 9.18 13.04
CA PRO A 126 25.65 9.27 13.07
C PRO A 126 26.21 9.24 11.63
N TYR A 127 25.49 9.80 10.67
CA TYR A 127 25.86 9.84 9.26
C TYR A 127 25.05 10.96 8.60
N ALA A 128 25.51 11.42 7.43
CA ALA A 128 24.87 12.54 6.75
C ALA A 128 23.65 12.06 5.93
N VAL A 129 22.61 12.88 5.89
CA VAL A 129 21.41 12.65 5.07
C VAL A 129 21.19 13.86 4.19
N GLU A 130 21.06 13.64 2.89
CA GLU A 130 20.92 14.68 1.88
C GLU A 130 19.64 14.43 1.07
N GLU A 131 18.73 15.40 1.04
CA GLU A 131 17.60 15.38 0.10
C GLU A 131 18.11 15.70 -1.30
N VAL A 132 17.77 14.84 -2.27
CA VAL A 132 18.23 14.94 -3.65
C VAL A 132 17.08 14.90 -4.63
N GLN A 133 17.31 15.45 -5.81
CA GLN A 133 16.41 15.29 -6.95
C GLN A 133 17.23 15.11 -8.22
N PHE A 134 16.75 14.28 -9.13
CA PHE A 134 17.40 14.02 -10.41
C PHE A 134 16.36 13.75 -11.51
N ASP A 135 16.70 14.14 -12.74
CA ASP A 135 15.82 13.97 -13.89
C ASP A 135 16.05 12.60 -14.52
N ASN A 136 14.98 11.98 -15.04
CA ASN A 136 15.08 10.81 -15.89
C ASN A 136 15.24 11.24 -17.37
N PRO A 137 16.42 11.08 -17.98
CA PRO A 137 16.65 11.54 -19.36
C PRO A 137 15.91 10.70 -20.40
N GLU A 138 15.43 9.50 -20.05
CA GLU A 138 14.67 8.62 -20.94
C GLU A 138 13.15 8.89 -20.84
N ALA A 139 12.71 9.69 -19.86
CA ALA A 139 11.31 10.07 -19.65
C ALA A 139 11.19 11.58 -19.39
N PRO A 140 11.12 12.42 -20.45
CA PRO A 140 11.01 13.87 -20.30
C PRO A 140 9.86 14.30 -19.37
N GLY A 141 10.16 15.15 -18.40
CA GLY A 141 9.20 15.61 -17.39
C GLY A 141 9.10 14.72 -16.15
N VAL A 142 9.76 13.57 -16.12
CA VAL A 142 9.92 12.74 -14.92
C VAL A 142 11.17 13.18 -14.17
N ARG A 143 10.96 13.68 -12.95
CA ARG A 143 11.98 14.09 -11.98
C ARG A 143 11.72 13.34 -10.68
N LEU A 144 12.73 12.62 -10.21
CA LEU A 144 12.64 11.75 -9.05
C LEU A 144 13.21 12.47 -7.83
N ALA A 145 12.51 12.39 -6.71
CA ALA A 145 12.94 12.94 -5.43
C ALA A 145 13.37 11.81 -4.50
N GLY A 146 14.47 12.00 -3.79
CA GLY A 146 15.01 10.97 -2.94
C GLY A 146 15.85 11.48 -1.79
N THR A 147 16.39 10.54 -1.05
CA THR A 147 17.29 10.76 0.08
C THR A 147 18.55 9.94 -0.13
N LEU A 148 19.70 10.60 -0.04
CA LEU A 148 21.01 9.97 -0.03
C LEU A 148 21.55 9.95 1.40
N ALA A 149 21.67 8.76 1.97
CA ALA A 149 22.37 8.54 3.23
C ALA A 149 23.85 8.28 2.94
N LYS A 150 24.74 9.04 3.58
CA LYS A 150 26.19 9.02 3.34
C LYS A 150 26.93 8.68 4.63
N PRO A 151 27.82 7.68 4.63
CA PRO A 151 28.63 7.36 5.80
C PRO A 151 29.43 8.55 6.32
N GLU A 152 29.91 8.47 7.56
CA GLU A 152 30.92 9.41 8.05
C GLU A 152 32.23 9.28 7.25
N GLY A 153 32.92 10.40 7.04
CA GLY A 153 34.19 10.47 6.31
C GLY A 153 34.11 11.28 5.02
N GLU A 154 35.20 11.27 4.25
CA GLU A 154 35.38 12.15 3.07
C GLU A 154 34.93 11.50 1.74
N GLY A 155 34.63 10.20 1.73
CA GLY A 155 34.33 9.45 0.50
C GLY A 155 35.55 9.31 -0.42
N PRO A 156 35.36 8.98 -1.72
CA PRO A 156 34.09 8.61 -2.33
C PRO A 156 33.59 7.25 -1.81
N PHE A 157 32.30 7.16 -1.53
CA PHE A 157 31.69 5.97 -0.93
C PHE A 157 31.22 4.98 -2.01
N PRO A 158 31.32 3.66 -1.77
CA PRO A 158 30.47 2.72 -2.49
C PRO A 158 29.01 3.07 -2.23
N CYS A 159 28.13 2.89 -3.21
CA CYS A 159 26.73 3.29 -3.08
C CYS A 159 25.77 2.23 -3.62
N VAL A 160 24.61 2.09 -2.97
CA VAL A 160 23.54 1.21 -3.42
C VAL A 160 22.27 2.02 -3.68
N VAL A 161 21.65 1.82 -4.83
CA VAL A 161 20.30 2.31 -5.10
C VAL A 161 19.30 1.26 -4.59
N LEU A 162 18.38 1.65 -3.71
CA LEU A 162 17.30 0.78 -3.27
C LEU A 162 16.09 0.99 -4.17
N ILE A 163 15.56 -0.11 -4.71
CA ILE A 163 14.44 -0.12 -5.66
C ILE A 163 13.27 -0.83 -5.01
N THR A 164 12.16 -0.12 -4.86
CA THR A 164 10.93 -0.55 -4.19
C THR A 164 10.23 -1.69 -4.93
N GLY A 165 9.31 -2.35 -4.23
CA GLY A 165 8.40 -3.33 -4.80
C GLY A 165 7.22 -2.70 -5.55
N SER A 166 6.19 -3.52 -5.79
CA SER A 166 5.01 -3.10 -6.55
C SER A 166 4.11 -2.13 -5.79
N GLY A 167 3.36 -1.34 -6.56
CA GLY A 167 2.47 -0.30 -6.03
C GLY A 167 3.15 1.07 -5.94
N PRO A 168 2.39 2.12 -5.58
CA PRO A 168 2.93 3.48 -5.47
C PRO A 168 3.70 3.64 -4.15
N GLN A 169 5.01 3.39 -4.15
CA GLN A 169 5.82 3.41 -2.93
C GLN A 169 6.53 4.75 -2.70
N ASP A 170 6.63 5.14 -1.43
CA ASP A 170 7.57 6.19 -1.03
C ASP A 170 9.00 5.62 -0.94
N ARG A 171 10.00 6.51 -0.81
CA ARG A 171 11.42 6.10 -0.70
C ARG A 171 11.75 5.18 0.48
N ASP A 172 10.85 5.04 1.45
CA ASP A 172 11.05 4.19 2.62
C ASP A 172 10.42 2.79 2.44
N GLU A 173 9.70 2.58 1.32
CA GLU A 173 8.83 1.43 1.07
C GLU A 173 7.84 1.22 2.23
N THR A 174 7.15 2.30 2.61
CA THR A 174 6.32 2.30 3.81
C THR A 174 5.12 1.36 3.68
N LEU A 175 5.11 0.29 4.49
CA LEU A 175 3.99 -0.66 4.57
C LEU A 175 3.63 -0.91 6.04
N PHE A 176 2.36 -0.67 6.41
CA PHE A 176 1.85 -0.83 7.78
C PHE A 176 2.71 -0.10 8.84
N ASP A 177 3.05 1.18 8.57
CA ASP A 177 3.98 2.01 9.35
C ASP A 177 5.41 1.43 9.48
N HIS A 178 5.75 0.37 8.76
CA HIS A 178 7.12 -0.12 8.68
C HIS A 178 7.83 0.54 7.50
N LYS A 179 9.05 1.01 7.75
CA LYS A 179 9.94 1.70 6.78
C LYS A 179 11.19 0.87 6.49
N PRO A 180 11.09 -0.30 5.81
CA PRO A 180 12.20 -1.22 5.65
C PRO A 180 13.41 -0.58 4.95
N PHE A 181 13.22 0.31 3.97
CA PHE A 181 14.34 0.96 3.31
C PHE A 181 15.04 1.98 4.21
N ALA A 182 14.38 2.55 5.23
CA ALA A 182 15.05 3.37 6.24
C ALA A 182 15.98 2.54 7.12
N VAL A 183 15.54 1.33 7.49
CA VAL A 183 16.37 0.39 8.25
C VAL A 183 17.61 -0.01 7.44
N TRP A 184 17.44 -0.34 6.16
CA TRP A 184 18.56 -0.68 5.29
C TRP A 184 19.52 0.50 5.07
N ALA A 185 19.01 1.71 4.85
CA ALA A 185 19.85 2.89 4.70
C ALA A 185 20.69 3.19 5.95
N ASP A 186 20.11 3.07 7.15
CA ASP A 186 20.86 3.24 8.42
C ASP A 186 21.94 2.17 8.58
N ALA A 187 21.60 0.91 8.33
CA ALA A 187 22.56 -0.19 8.43
C ALA A 187 23.72 -0.04 7.43
N LEU A 188 23.43 0.31 6.17
CA LEU A 188 24.42 0.51 5.12
C LEU A 188 25.34 1.70 5.45
N ALA A 189 24.76 2.84 5.84
CA ALA A 189 25.54 4.04 6.17
C ALA A 189 26.50 3.78 7.34
N ARG A 190 26.05 3.08 8.39
CA ARG A 190 26.92 2.65 9.51
C ARG A 190 28.00 1.66 9.11
N ALA A 191 27.76 0.88 8.04
CA ALA A 191 28.72 -0.06 7.48
C ALA A 191 29.67 0.57 6.44
N GLY A 192 29.63 1.89 6.22
CA GLY A 192 30.51 2.56 5.27
C GLY A 192 30.03 2.53 3.82
N VAL A 193 28.75 2.22 3.58
CA VAL A 193 28.12 2.18 2.26
C VAL A 193 27.04 3.25 2.16
N ALA A 194 27.13 4.15 1.17
CA ALA A 194 26.08 5.12 0.91
C ALA A 194 24.86 4.44 0.29
N SER A 195 23.67 5.00 0.51
CA SER A 195 22.44 4.47 -0.08
C SER A 195 21.55 5.57 -0.63
N LEU A 196 21.13 5.43 -1.88
CA LEU A 196 20.12 6.27 -2.50
C LEU A 196 18.77 5.56 -2.46
N ARG A 197 17.76 6.25 -1.96
CA ARG A 197 16.37 5.83 -1.98
C ARG A 197 15.55 6.95 -2.59
N TYR A 198 14.55 6.65 -3.40
CA TYR A 198 13.75 7.67 -4.08
C TYR A 198 12.27 7.29 -4.06
N ASP A 199 11.40 8.30 -4.09
CA ASP A 199 9.97 8.10 -4.23
C ASP A 199 9.70 7.64 -5.66
N ASP A 200 8.83 6.65 -5.84
CA ASP A 200 8.47 6.20 -7.18
C ASP A 200 7.84 7.33 -7.99
N ARG A 201 7.93 7.24 -9.32
CA ARG A 201 7.29 8.21 -10.22
C ARG A 201 5.81 8.42 -9.86
N GLY A 202 5.41 9.68 -9.77
CA GLY A 202 4.06 10.07 -9.34
C GLY A 202 3.77 9.90 -7.84
N VAL A 203 4.76 9.54 -7.02
CA VAL A 203 4.64 9.39 -5.56
C VAL A 203 5.49 10.43 -4.83
N GLY A 204 5.02 10.86 -3.66
CA GLY A 204 5.78 11.77 -2.79
C GLY A 204 6.10 13.08 -3.51
N LYS A 205 7.40 13.36 -3.67
CA LYS A 205 7.89 14.56 -4.38
C LYS A 205 8.36 14.28 -5.81
N SER A 206 8.27 13.03 -6.27
CA SER A 206 8.58 12.66 -7.65
C SER A 206 7.43 13.06 -8.59
N THR A 207 7.77 13.52 -9.79
CA THR A 207 6.78 13.84 -10.84
C THR A 207 6.45 12.60 -11.68
N GLY A 208 5.59 12.75 -12.68
CA GLY A 208 5.13 11.66 -13.54
C GLY A 208 3.82 11.05 -13.08
N LEU A 209 3.44 9.93 -13.71
CA LEU A 209 2.20 9.21 -13.43
C LEU A 209 2.49 7.74 -13.16
N PHE A 210 2.17 7.27 -11.95
CA PHE A 210 2.30 5.87 -11.58
C PHE A 210 1.32 4.96 -12.36
N SER A 211 0.08 5.41 -12.55
CA SER A 211 -1.02 4.58 -13.09
C SER A 211 -0.81 4.09 -14.52
N SER A 212 0.07 4.72 -15.28
CA SER A 212 0.42 4.31 -16.66
C SER A 212 1.82 3.72 -16.77
N ALA A 213 2.55 3.61 -15.65
CA ALA A 213 3.93 3.14 -15.65
C ALA A 213 4.01 1.61 -15.65
N THR A 214 5.10 1.12 -16.25
CA THR A 214 5.45 -0.30 -16.36
C THR A 214 6.74 -0.62 -15.60
N SER A 215 7.12 -1.90 -15.53
CA SER A 215 8.43 -2.25 -14.95
C SER A 215 9.60 -1.71 -15.79
N ASP A 216 9.45 -1.53 -17.11
CA ASP A 216 10.45 -0.89 -17.97
C ASP A 216 10.63 0.61 -17.65
N ASP A 217 9.52 1.28 -17.36
CA ASP A 217 9.51 2.64 -16.86
C ASP A 217 10.30 2.76 -15.54
N PHE A 218 10.01 1.91 -14.55
CA PHE A 218 10.75 1.91 -13.29
C PHE A 218 12.23 1.52 -13.46
N ALA A 219 12.56 0.65 -14.43
CA ALA A 219 13.94 0.38 -14.81
C ALA A 219 14.64 1.62 -15.39
N SER A 220 13.92 2.45 -16.15
CA SER A 220 14.45 3.74 -16.62
C SER A 220 14.74 4.73 -15.48
N ASP A 221 13.91 4.73 -14.43
CA ASP A 221 14.12 5.53 -13.23
C ASP A 221 15.34 5.07 -12.44
N ALA A 222 15.50 3.76 -12.26
CA ALA A 222 16.69 3.19 -11.61
C ALA A 222 17.98 3.46 -12.41
N LYS A 223 17.93 3.43 -13.76
CA LYS A 223 19.05 3.88 -14.62
C LYS A 223 19.38 5.35 -14.39
N ALA A 224 18.38 6.21 -14.26
CA ALA A 224 18.58 7.63 -13.95
C ALA A 224 19.23 7.83 -12.57
N ALA A 225 18.84 7.03 -11.57
CA ALA A 225 19.44 7.03 -10.24
C ALA A 225 20.94 6.64 -10.28
N VAL A 226 21.29 5.59 -11.02
CA VAL A 226 22.70 5.20 -11.24
C VAL A 226 23.47 6.33 -11.91
N ARG A 227 22.91 6.94 -12.96
CA ARG A 227 23.55 8.06 -13.68
C ARG A 227 23.76 9.27 -12.77
N PHE A 228 22.79 9.61 -11.93
CA PHE A 228 22.90 10.68 -10.94
C PHE A 228 24.02 10.38 -9.93
N LEU A 229 24.11 9.15 -9.42
CA LEU A 229 25.18 8.78 -8.50
C LEU A 229 26.57 8.86 -9.14
N ARG A 230 26.71 8.49 -10.42
CA ARG A 230 27.99 8.60 -11.13
C ARG A 230 28.48 10.03 -11.33
N SER A 231 27.59 11.02 -11.35
CA SER A 231 27.97 12.43 -11.52
C SER A 231 28.43 13.07 -10.21
N ARG A 232 28.33 12.35 -9.09
CA ARG A 232 28.68 12.85 -7.76
C ARG A 232 30.15 12.54 -7.43
N SER A 233 30.85 13.53 -6.87
CA SER A 233 32.27 13.39 -6.52
C SER A 233 32.52 12.60 -5.23
N ASP A 234 31.52 12.48 -4.37
CA ASP A 234 31.57 11.74 -3.10
C ASP A 234 30.99 10.31 -3.21
N VAL A 235 30.68 9.84 -4.42
CA VAL A 235 30.30 8.46 -4.72
C VAL A 235 31.34 7.85 -5.65
N ASP A 236 31.76 6.62 -5.37
CA ASP A 236 32.72 5.90 -6.20
C ASP A 236 31.99 5.31 -7.42
N PRO A 237 32.24 5.82 -8.64
CA PRO A 237 31.48 5.42 -9.83
C PRO A 237 31.74 3.97 -10.24
N LYS A 238 32.75 3.29 -9.68
CA LYS A 238 33.04 1.87 -9.93
C LYS A 238 32.38 0.93 -8.92
N ARG A 239 31.74 1.46 -7.86
CA ARG A 239 31.13 0.70 -6.78
C ARG A 239 29.69 1.14 -6.52
N ILE A 240 28.91 1.23 -7.59
CA ILE A 240 27.47 1.46 -7.53
C ILE A 240 26.76 0.12 -7.74
N GLY A 241 25.93 -0.28 -6.78
CA GLY A 241 25.11 -1.48 -6.86
C GLY A 241 23.61 -1.16 -6.83
N LEU A 242 22.78 -2.15 -7.13
CA LEU A 242 21.32 -2.07 -7.01
C LEU A 242 20.84 -3.08 -5.97
N MET A 243 19.92 -2.66 -5.10
CA MET A 243 19.24 -3.54 -4.14
C MET A 243 17.75 -3.44 -4.38
N GLY A 244 17.15 -4.48 -4.94
CA GLY A 244 15.75 -4.48 -5.33
C GLY A 244 14.90 -5.37 -4.43
N HIS A 245 13.78 -4.86 -3.94
CA HIS A 245 12.80 -5.63 -3.17
C HIS A 245 11.57 -5.97 -4.02
N SER A 246 11.08 -7.22 -3.94
CA SER A 246 9.87 -7.67 -4.69
C SER A 246 9.96 -7.36 -6.20
N GLU A 247 9.12 -6.49 -6.76
CA GLU A 247 9.23 -6.02 -8.16
C GLU A 247 10.59 -5.34 -8.44
N GLY A 248 11.16 -4.62 -7.47
CA GLY A 248 12.53 -4.11 -7.55
C GLY A 248 13.57 -5.21 -7.79
N GLY A 249 13.29 -6.44 -7.33
CA GLY A 249 14.11 -7.63 -7.58
C GLY A 249 14.09 -8.12 -9.04
N LEU A 250 13.06 -7.77 -9.82
CA LEU A 250 13.01 -7.91 -11.27
C LEU A 250 13.74 -6.72 -11.95
N ILE A 251 13.48 -5.50 -11.47
CA ILE A 251 14.00 -4.26 -12.06
C ILE A 251 15.53 -4.18 -11.96
N ALA A 252 16.12 -4.56 -10.82
CA ALA A 252 17.57 -4.49 -10.62
C ALA A 252 18.35 -5.31 -11.69
N PRO A 253 18.01 -6.58 -11.96
CA PRO A 253 18.57 -7.33 -13.09
C PRO A 253 18.29 -6.71 -14.47
N MET A 254 17.08 -6.19 -14.73
CA MET A 254 16.77 -5.53 -16.00
C MET A 254 17.73 -4.37 -16.28
N VAL A 255 18.06 -3.58 -15.25
CA VAL A 255 19.02 -2.49 -15.36
C VAL A 255 20.45 -3.01 -15.49
N ALA A 256 20.86 -3.96 -14.65
CA ALA A 256 22.24 -4.44 -14.60
C ALA A 256 22.66 -5.19 -15.87
N ALA A 257 21.75 -5.92 -16.52
CA ALA A 257 22.06 -6.77 -17.68
C ALA A 257 22.67 -6.01 -18.87
N GLY A 258 22.32 -4.72 -19.03
CA GLY A 258 22.82 -3.86 -20.10
C GLY A 258 23.66 -2.67 -19.64
N ASN A 259 23.96 -2.55 -18.35
CA ASN A 259 24.57 -1.36 -17.77
C ASN A 259 25.92 -1.68 -17.09
N PRO A 260 27.06 -1.43 -17.75
CA PRO A 260 28.38 -1.72 -17.19
C PRO A 260 28.74 -0.81 -15.99
N ASP A 261 27.95 0.22 -15.71
CA ASP A 261 28.14 1.07 -14.54
C ASP A 261 27.57 0.46 -13.25
N VAL A 262 26.84 -0.66 -13.34
CA VAL A 262 26.31 -1.39 -12.17
C VAL A 262 27.28 -2.51 -11.80
N ALA A 263 27.89 -2.41 -10.61
CA ALA A 263 28.90 -3.33 -10.12
C ALA A 263 28.34 -4.64 -9.56
N PHE A 264 27.14 -4.60 -8.96
CA PHE A 264 26.46 -5.76 -8.38
C PHE A 264 24.96 -5.53 -8.20
N VAL A 265 24.22 -6.62 -7.99
CA VAL A 265 22.79 -6.60 -7.62
C VAL A 265 22.55 -7.41 -6.34
N VAL A 266 21.61 -6.97 -5.51
CA VAL A 266 21.08 -7.69 -4.35
C VAL A 266 19.57 -7.82 -4.51
N LEU A 267 19.05 -9.04 -4.50
CA LEU A 267 17.62 -9.31 -4.72
C LEU A 267 16.97 -9.72 -3.40
N LEU A 268 16.06 -8.90 -2.89
CA LEU A 268 15.33 -9.13 -1.65
C LEU A 268 13.91 -9.57 -1.98
N ALA A 269 13.56 -10.82 -1.68
CA ALA A 269 12.24 -11.38 -2.03
C ALA A 269 11.84 -11.16 -3.51
N GLY A 270 12.82 -11.16 -4.41
CA GLY A 270 12.62 -10.92 -5.84
C GLY A 270 11.94 -12.11 -6.54
N THR A 271 11.35 -11.84 -7.70
CA THR A 271 10.73 -12.86 -8.55
C THR A 271 11.78 -13.56 -9.41
N ALA A 272 11.64 -14.87 -9.60
CA ALA A 272 12.57 -15.70 -10.38
C ALA A 272 11.88 -16.58 -11.43
N VAL A 273 10.58 -16.36 -11.66
CA VAL A 273 9.75 -17.06 -12.66
C VAL A 273 8.88 -16.03 -13.40
N PRO A 274 8.29 -16.37 -14.57
CA PRO A 274 7.41 -15.47 -15.31
C PRO A 274 6.30 -14.85 -14.47
N GLY A 275 5.88 -13.63 -14.80
CA GLY A 275 4.89 -12.86 -14.02
C GLY A 275 3.56 -13.60 -13.80
N ARG A 276 3.05 -14.30 -14.83
CA ARG A 276 1.88 -15.18 -14.71
C ARG A 276 2.06 -16.22 -13.61
N ASP A 277 3.19 -16.91 -13.61
CA ASP A 277 3.47 -18.00 -12.66
C ASP A 277 3.57 -17.45 -11.22
N ILE A 278 4.15 -16.26 -11.04
CA ILE A 278 4.17 -15.55 -9.76
C ILE A 278 2.75 -15.26 -9.27
N LEU A 279 1.88 -14.70 -10.11
CA LEU A 279 0.51 -14.33 -9.72
C LEU A 279 -0.29 -15.56 -9.26
N VAL A 280 -0.20 -16.65 -10.02
CA VAL A 280 -0.86 -17.93 -9.69
C VAL A 280 -0.29 -18.50 -8.39
N LEU A 281 1.04 -18.56 -8.26
CA LEU A 281 1.70 -19.11 -7.08
C LEU A 281 1.40 -18.30 -5.82
N GLN A 282 1.54 -16.97 -5.87
CA GLN A 282 1.28 -16.09 -4.72
C GLN A 282 -0.17 -16.19 -4.28
N SER A 283 -1.13 -16.12 -5.20
CA SER A 283 -2.56 -16.22 -4.88
C SER A 283 -2.89 -17.53 -4.16
N ARG A 284 -2.34 -18.66 -4.65
CA ARG A 284 -2.53 -19.97 -3.99
C ARG A 284 -1.91 -19.99 -2.60
N LEU A 285 -0.65 -19.55 -2.45
CA LEU A 285 0.07 -19.60 -1.18
C LEU A 285 -0.53 -18.67 -0.12
N ILE A 286 -1.05 -17.51 -0.53
CA ILE A 286 -1.78 -16.59 0.36
C ILE A 286 -3.05 -17.27 0.87
N ALA A 287 -3.86 -17.85 -0.03
CA ALA A 287 -5.08 -18.55 0.37
C ALA A 287 -4.80 -19.72 1.32
N GLU A 288 -3.77 -20.53 1.06
CA GLU A 288 -3.33 -21.62 1.95
C GLU A 288 -2.90 -21.08 3.33
N ALA A 289 -2.14 -19.98 3.36
CA ALA A 289 -1.70 -19.34 4.60
C ALA A 289 -2.87 -18.76 5.41
N GLU A 290 -3.95 -18.34 4.74
CA GLU A 290 -5.20 -17.87 5.35
C GLU A 290 -6.12 -19.01 5.79
N GLY A 291 -5.73 -20.27 5.54
CA GLY A 291 -6.45 -21.47 6.02
C GLY A 291 -7.40 -22.08 5.00
N ALA A 292 -7.38 -21.65 3.74
CA ALA A 292 -8.12 -22.28 2.67
C ALA A 292 -7.64 -23.73 2.45
N SER A 293 -8.57 -24.63 2.13
CA SER A 293 -8.22 -25.97 1.67
C SER A 293 -7.43 -25.92 0.35
N PRO A 294 -6.64 -26.96 0.02
CA PRO A 294 -5.93 -27.01 -1.27
C PRO A 294 -6.83 -26.81 -2.49
N GLU A 295 -8.10 -27.25 -2.42
CA GLU A 295 -9.06 -27.05 -3.52
C GLU A 295 -9.52 -25.59 -3.64
N GLU A 296 -9.81 -24.93 -2.52
CA GLU A 296 -10.19 -23.51 -2.48
C GLU A 296 -9.02 -22.62 -2.91
N ALA A 297 -7.81 -22.90 -2.44
CA ALA A 297 -6.61 -22.17 -2.85
C ALA A 297 -6.31 -22.33 -4.34
N ARG A 298 -6.52 -23.55 -4.89
CA ARG A 298 -6.42 -23.79 -6.34
C ARG A 298 -7.43 -22.93 -7.10
N LYS A 299 -8.70 -22.93 -6.69
CA LYS A 299 -9.76 -22.10 -7.30
C LYS A 299 -9.42 -20.60 -7.23
N ALA A 300 -8.92 -20.11 -6.10
CA ALA A 300 -8.50 -18.72 -5.96
C ALA A 300 -7.41 -18.32 -6.98
N SER A 301 -6.48 -19.23 -7.27
CA SER A 301 -5.41 -18.99 -8.24
C SER A 301 -5.85 -19.15 -9.71
N GLU A 302 -6.93 -19.89 -10.00
CA GLU A 302 -7.42 -20.10 -11.37
C GLU A 302 -7.88 -18.79 -12.02
N LEU A 303 -8.51 -17.88 -11.26
CA LEU A 303 -8.90 -16.58 -11.80
C LEU A 303 -7.67 -15.80 -12.30
N ASN A 304 -6.60 -15.74 -11.50
CA ASN A 304 -5.34 -15.10 -11.90
C ASN A 304 -4.74 -15.77 -13.14
N ASP A 305 -4.79 -17.10 -13.22
CA ASP A 305 -4.29 -17.84 -14.38
C ASP A 305 -5.06 -17.50 -15.67
N ARG A 306 -6.40 -17.45 -15.58
CA ARG A 306 -7.26 -17.12 -16.72
C ARG A 306 -7.09 -15.68 -17.17
N LEU A 307 -7.08 -14.72 -16.22
CA LEU A 307 -6.85 -13.31 -16.52
C LEU A 307 -5.49 -13.11 -17.20
N ALA A 308 -4.43 -13.67 -16.62
CA ALA A 308 -3.09 -13.58 -17.20
C ALA A 308 -3.02 -14.26 -18.59
N SER A 309 -3.69 -15.41 -18.78
CA SER A 309 -3.73 -16.09 -20.08
C SER A 309 -4.45 -15.26 -21.15
N ALA A 310 -5.57 -14.64 -20.80
CA ALA A 310 -6.36 -13.80 -21.70
C ALA A 310 -5.57 -12.54 -22.12
N ILE A 311 -4.84 -11.94 -21.19
CA ILE A 311 -3.96 -10.80 -21.48
C ILE A 311 -2.81 -11.25 -22.41
N LEU A 312 -2.16 -12.37 -22.11
CA LEU A 312 -1.00 -12.85 -22.86
C LEU A 312 -1.35 -13.41 -24.25
N SER A 313 -2.63 -13.72 -24.52
CA SER A 313 -3.07 -14.14 -25.85
C SER A 313 -3.24 -12.99 -26.85
N GLU A 314 -3.21 -11.74 -26.37
CA GLU A 314 -3.42 -10.55 -27.19
C GLU A 314 -2.16 -9.68 -27.19
N GLU A 315 -1.64 -9.36 -28.38
CA GLU A 315 -0.52 -8.41 -28.52
C GLU A 315 -0.98 -6.95 -28.40
N ASP A 316 -2.25 -6.68 -28.71
CA ASP A 316 -2.85 -5.35 -28.64
C ASP A 316 -3.40 -5.09 -27.24
N ARG A 317 -3.05 -3.93 -26.67
CA ARG A 317 -3.42 -3.57 -25.31
C ARG A 317 -4.94 -3.46 -25.11
N GLU A 318 -5.66 -2.83 -26.04
CA GLU A 318 -7.11 -2.65 -25.89
C GLU A 318 -7.82 -4.00 -25.94
N LYS A 319 -7.37 -4.90 -26.83
CA LYS A 319 -7.89 -6.28 -26.89
C LYS A 319 -7.54 -7.08 -25.65
N ALA A 320 -6.32 -6.94 -25.12
CA ALA A 320 -5.92 -7.60 -23.87
C ALA A 320 -6.77 -7.14 -22.68
N GLU A 321 -7.07 -5.84 -22.58
CA GLU A 321 -7.95 -5.27 -21.56
C GLU A 321 -9.39 -5.79 -21.70
N GLN A 322 -9.91 -5.88 -22.94
CA GLN A 322 -11.22 -6.47 -23.22
C GLN A 322 -11.27 -7.96 -22.85
N ALA A 323 -10.28 -8.74 -23.24
CA ALA A 323 -10.19 -10.17 -22.94
C ALA A 323 -10.10 -10.42 -21.42
N ALA A 324 -9.35 -9.60 -20.69
CA ALA A 324 -9.30 -9.65 -19.23
C ALA A 324 -10.66 -9.32 -18.60
N ALA A 325 -11.35 -8.29 -19.08
CA ALA A 325 -12.67 -7.90 -18.59
C ALA A 325 -13.71 -9.01 -18.84
N GLU A 326 -13.68 -9.66 -20.00
CA GLU A 326 -14.54 -10.80 -20.33
C GLU A 326 -14.26 -12.00 -19.41
N ALA A 327 -12.99 -12.34 -19.20
CA ALA A 327 -12.59 -13.41 -18.30
C ALA A 327 -13.03 -13.14 -16.85
N LEU A 328 -12.97 -11.88 -16.39
CA LEU A 328 -13.45 -11.49 -15.07
C LEU A 328 -14.98 -11.59 -14.95
N ARG A 329 -15.73 -11.14 -15.97
CA ARG A 329 -17.20 -11.24 -16.00
C ARG A 329 -17.67 -12.69 -15.97
N ALA A 330 -17.00 -13.58 -16.69
CA ALA A 330 -17.32 -15.00 -16.72
C ALA A 330 -17.20 -15.65 -15.33
N GLU A 331 -16.30 -15.16 -14.47
CA GLU A 331 -16.10 -15.69 -13.11
C GLU A 331 -17.06 -15.08 -12.09
N LEU A 332 -17.33 -13.78 -12.18
CA LEU A 332 -18.20 -13.07 -11.22
C LEU A 332 -19.70 -13.26 -11.52
N GLY A 333 -20.06 -13.79 -12.69
CA GLY A 333 -21.41 -13.75 -13.25
C GLY A 333 -21.80 -12.33 -13.70
N ASP A 334 -22.93 -12.19 -14.40
CA ASP A 334 -23.45 -10.88 -14.80
C ASP A 334 -23.70 -10.02 -13.53
N VAL A 335 -22.80 -9.07 -13.27
CA VAL A 335 -23.10 -7.95 -12.39
C VAL A 335 -24.05 -7.06 -13.20
N PRO A 336 -25.30 -6.83 -12.77
CA PRO A 336 -26.20 -5.95 -13.49
C PRO A 336 -25.53 -4.58 -13.63
N GLU A 337 -25.46 -4.05 -14.86
CA GLU A 337 -25.05 -2.68 -15.07
C GLU A 337 -25.90 -1.79 -14.17
N SER A 338 -25.25 -1.01 -13.31
CA SER A 338 -25.94 0.02 -12.54
C SER A 338 -26.45 1.06 -13.52
N GLU A 339 -27.78 1.15 -13.65
CA GLU A 339 -28.49 2.25 -14.32
C GLU A 339 -28.11 3.64 -13.76
#